data_AF-A0A843C235-F1
#
_entry.id   AF-A0A843C235-F1
#
_cell.length_a   1.000
_cell.length_b   1.000
_cell.length_c   1.000
_cell.angle_alpha   90.00
_cell.angle_beta   90.00
_cell.angle_gamma   90.00
#
_symmetry.space_group_name_H-M   'P 1'
#
loop_
_entity.id
_entity.type
_entity.pdbx_description
1 polymer ?
#
loop_
_entity_poly.entity_id
_entity_poly.type
_entity_poly.pdbx_seq_one_letter_code
_entity_poly.pdbx_strand_id
1 'polypeptide(L)' 'MNIGSWALIEGSKMKAILMSAGERALLAGLISKDANVNSALSEMKRTSIRVKKVMAEY' A
#
# COMPACT_ATOMS: atom_id res chain seq x y z
N MET A 1 -11.12 -13.57 -1.10
CA MET A 1 -10.19 -12.61 -1.73
C MET A 1 -8.90 -12.58 -0.91
N ASN A 2 -7.81 -13.09 -1.46
CA ASN A 2 -6.50 -13.07 -0.81
C ASN A 2 -6.01 -11.62 -0.81
N ILE A 3 -5.89 -11.01 0.36
CA ILE A 3 -5.43 -9.63 0.49
C ILE A 3 -3.94 -9.67 0.09
N GLY A 4 -3.56 -8.96 -0.98
CA GLY A 4 -2.18 -8.94 -1.47
C GLY A 4 -1.20 -8.73 -0.31
N SER A 5 -0.09 -9.45 -0.33
CA SER A 5 0.96 -9.37 0.68
C SER A 5 1.37 -7.91 0.88
N TRP A 6 1.32 -7.47 2.13
CA TRP A 6 1.80 -6.15 2.55
C TRP A 6 2.81 -6.33 3.68
N ALA A 7 3.72 -5.38 3.77
CA ALA A 7 4.71 -5.29 4.85
C ALA A 7 4.59 -3.92 5.52
N LEU A 8 4.81 -3.89 6.83
CA LEU A 8 4.87 -2.66 7.62
C LEU A 8 6.26 -2.55 8.23
N ILE A 9 6.88 -1.40 8.04
CA ILE A 9 8.18 -1.05 8.59
C ILE A 9 7.94 0.08 9.58
N GLU A 10 8.20 -0.21 10.85
CA GLU A 10 8.06 0.74 11.96
C GLU A 10 9.34 1.58 12.08
N GLY A 11 9.19 2.89 12.03
CA GLY A 11 10.24 3.87 12.30
C GLY A 11 9.99 4.64 13.60
N SER A 12 10.96 5.45 14.00
CA SER A 12 10.88 6.22 15.25
C SER A 12 9.74 7.25 15.25
N LYS A 13 9.45 7.87 14.09
CA LYS A 13 8.43 8.91 13.89
C LYS A 13 7.40 8.58 12.80
N MET A 14 7.71 7.62 11.95
CA MET A 14 6.93 7.29 10.76
C MET A 14 6.79 5.78 10.63
N LYS A 15 5.82 5.34 9.85
CA LYS A 15 5.63 3.96 9.40
C LYS A 15 5.64 3.93 7.88
N ALA A 16 6.26 2.92 7.30
CA ALA A 16 6.15 2.64 5.87
C ALA A 16 5.30 1.39 5.66
N ILE A 17 4.36 1.45 4.75
CA ILE A 17 3.56 0.31 4.30
C ILE A 17 3.95 0.02 2.86
N LEU A 18 4.36 -1.22 2.58
CA LEU A 18 4.65 -1.72 1.25
C LEU A 18 3.56 -2.70 0.84
N MET A 19 3.05 -2.60 -0.38
CA MET A 19 2.01 -3.50 -0.87
C MET A 19 2.12 -3.70 -2.38
N SER A 20 2.09 -4.94 -2.84
CA SER A 20 2.08 -5.23 -4.27
C SER A 20 0.79 -4.73 -4.94
N ALA A 21 0.93 -4.07 -6.08
CA ALA A 21 -0.15 -3.59 -6.93
C ALA A 21 -0.15 -4.33 -8.27
N GLY A 22 -0.47 -5.63 -8.23
CA GLY A 22 -0.36 -6.51 -9.40
C GLY A 22 1.00 -7.20 -9.42
N GLU A 23 1.40 -7.72 -10.57
CA GLU A 23 2.66 -8.46 -10.71
C GLU A 23 3.87 -7.55 -10.95
N ARG A 24 3.64 -6.33 -11.46
CA ARG A 24 4.72 -5.44 -11.95
C ARG A 24 4.85 -4.11 -11.21
N ALA A 25 4.02 -3.88 -10.20
CA ALA A 25 4.02 -2.62 -9.46
C ALA A 25 4.00 -2.84 -7.94
N LEU A 26 4.66 -1.93 -7.23
CA LEU A 26 4.70 -1.86 -5.78
C LEU A 26 4.21 -0.48 -5.33
N LEU A 27 3.33 -0.44 -4.34
CA LEU A 27 2.92 0.78 -3.66
C LEU A 27 3.63 0.91 -2.32
N ALA A 28 4.19 2.09 -2.08
CA ALA A 28 4.77 2.48 -0.81
C ALA A 28 3.99 3.67 -0.22
N GLY A 29 3.46 3.51 0.98
CA GLY A 29 2.80 4.57 1.74
C GLY A 29 3.63 4.93 2.97
N LEU A 30 3.87 6.22 3.18
CA LEU A 30 4.49 6.74 4.40
C LEU A 30 3.42 7.43 5.25
N ILE A 31 3.30 7.03 6.50
CA ILE A 31 2.33 7.60 7.45
C ILE A 31 3.04 7.96 8.76
N SER A 32 2.49 8.91 9.51
CA SER A 32 2.97 9.20 10.87
C SER A 32 2.89 7.95 11.75
N LYS A 33 3.78 7.83 12.74
CA LYS A 33 3.77 6.73 13.71
C LYS A 33 2.42 6.59 14.42
N ASP A 34 1.72 7.70 14.67
CA ASP A 34 0.44 7.68 15.37
C ASP A 34 -0.75 7.49 14.42
N ALA A 35 -0.51 7.40 13.11
CA ALA A 35 -1.57 7.20 12.13
C ALA A 35 -2.16 5.78 12.20
N ASN A 36 -3.46 5.70 11.92
CA ASN A 36 -4.17 4.43 11.87
C ASN A 36 -3.76 3.63 10.63
N VAL A 37 -3.06 2.51 10.86
CA VAL A 37 -2.58 1.61 9.80
C VAL A 37 -3.72 1.00 8.99
N ASN A 38 -4.86 0.69 9.60
CA ASN A 38 -6.00 0.10 8.89
C ASN A 38 -6.64 1.09 7.91
N SER A 39 -6.74 2.36 8.31
CA SER A 39 -7.23 3.43 7.42
C SER A 39 -6.27 3.63 6.25
N ALA A 40 -4.96 3.65 6.52
CA ALA A 40 -3.94 3.75 5.48
C ALA A 40 -3.99 2.56 4.50
N LEU A 41 -4.08 1.33 5.02
CA LEU A 41 -4.23 0.11 4.21
C LEU A 41 -5.51 0.15 3.36
N SER A 42 -6.62 0.67 3.90
CA SER A 42 -7.88 0.80 3.16
C SER A 42 -7.74 1.73 1.94
N GLU A 43 -7.07 2.87 2.11
CA GLU A 43 -6.79 3.79 1.00
C GLU A 43 -5.79 3.19 0.01
N MET A 44 -4.72 2.58 0.50
CA MET A 44 -3.73 1.91 -0.35
C MET A 44 -4.37 0.80 -1.19
N LYS A 45 -5.31 0.01 -0.66
CA LYS A 45 -6.07 -0.99 -1.43
C LYS A 45 -6.89 -0.37 -2.56
N ARG A 46 -7.55 0.76 -2.32
CA ARG A 46 -8.26 1.49 -3.39
C ARG A 46 -7.28 1.99 -4.45
N THR A 47 -6.13 2.49 -4.03
CA THR A 47 -5.07 2.96 -4.92
C THR A 47 -4.46 1.82 -5.72
N SER A 48 -4.29 0.62 -5.16
CA SER A 48 -3.75 -0.54 -5.89
C SER A 48 -4.66 -0.99 -7.02
N ILE A 49 -5.98 -0.91 -6.85
CA ILE A 49 -6.94 -1.19 -7.93
C ILE A 49 -6.78 -0.15 -9.05
N ARG A 50 -6.63 1.13 -8.72
CA ARG A 50 -6.42 2.20 -9.70
C ARG A 50 -5.10 2.01 -10.46
N VAL A 51 -4.02 1.74 -9.74
CA VAL A 51 -2.69 1.50 -10.32
C VAL A 51 -2.71 0.27 -11.23
N LYS A 52 -3.35 -0.82 -10.81
CA LYS A 52 -3.50 -2.02 -11.66
C LYS A 52 -4.20 -1.72 -12.99
N LYS A 53 -5.20 -0.84 -13.01
CA LYS A 53 -5.89 -0.46 -14.26
C LYS A 53 -4.95 0.30 -15.19
N VAL A 54 -4.26 1.32 -14.67
CA VAL A 54 -3.29 2.09 -15.45
C VAL A 54 -2.17 1.18 -15.97
N MET A 55 -1.63 0.31 -15.13
CA MET A 55 -0.56 -0.64 -15.53
C MET A 55 -1.03 -1.79 -16.41
N ALA A 56 -2.33 -1.97 -16.65
CA ALA A 56 -2.82 -2.92 -17.65
C ALA A 56 -2.86 -2.29 -19.06
N GLU A 57 -2.78 -0.97 -19.15
CA GLU A 57 -2.73 -0.21 -20.40
C GLU A 57 -1.29 -0.07 -20.95
N TYR A 58 -0.28 -0.48 -20.19
CA TYR A 58 1.16 -0.42 -20.53
C TYR A 58 1.85 -1.76 -20.27
#